data_AF-A0A2W5WY24-F1
#
_entry.id   AF-A0A2W5WY24-F1
#
_cell.length_a   1.000
_cell.length_b   1.000
_cell.length_c   1.000
_cell.angle_alpha   90.00
_cell.angle_beta   90.00
_cell.angle_gamma   90.00
#
_symmetry.space_group_name_H-M   'P 1'
#
loop_
_entity.id
_entity.type
_entity.pdbx_description
1 polymer ?
#
loop_
_entity_poly.entity_id
_entity_poly.type
_entity_poly.pdbx_seq_one_letter_code
_entity_poly.pdbx_strand_id
1 'polypeptide(L)'
;MRDRLRGIARRRRPQAPAAPVLAGAPQRPVPLTAQRVGDDLARRGYRFRIDDDGDVTGTWDGNRFWFLLLGDHDEILQVRGRWAGAVSSRARLAVLQAVNDWNRERIWPKVYVREEDDGLALYAEVSVDFEHGATDDQIAATVSCGLVTAAQFFASVGVLTSDPES
;
A
#
# COMPACT_ATOMS: atom_id res chain seq x y z
N MET A 1 30.32 -26.88 71.75
CA MET A 1 31.19 -26.56 70.60
C MET A 1 30.31 -25.96 69.52
N ARG A 2 30.71 -24.82 68.95
CA ARG A 2 29.87 -23.83 68.24
C ARG A 2 29.22 -24.39 66.98
N ASP A 3 27.91 -24.15 66.80
CA ASP A 3 27.26 -24.31 65.50
C ASP A 3 27.00 -22.94 64.87
N ARG A 4 27.60 -22.70 63.71
CA ARG A 4 27.50 -21.46 62.92
C ARG A 4 26.71 -21.80 61.65
N LEU A 5 25.42 -21.48 61.63
CA LEU A 5 24.66 -21.46 60.38
C LEU A 5 24.38 -20.02 59.96
N ARG A 6 24.99 -19.70 58.82
CA ARG A 6 25.05 -18.42 58.14
C ARG A 6 23.66 -18.01 57.64
N GLY A 7 23.30 -16.74 57.88
CA GLY A 7 22.16 -16.10 57.24
C GLY A 7 22.37 -16.02 55.72
N ILE A 8 21.42 -16.56 54.96
CA ILE A 8 21.36 -16.39 53.51
C ILE A 8 20.56 -15.11 53.26
N ALA A 9 21.26 -14.03 52.94
CA ALA A 9 20.64 -12.79 52.48
C ALA A 9 19.92 -13.04 51.15
N ARG A 10 18.60 -12.79 51.10
CA ARG A 10 17.82 -12.81 49.85
C ARG A 10 18.39 -11.75 48.91
N ARG A 11 19.08 -12.18 47.86
CA ARG A 11 19.47 -11.29 46.74
C ARG A 11 18.20 -10.79 46.06
N ARG A 12 18.00 -9.46 46.02
CA ARG A 12 16.98 -8.82 45.19
C ARG A 12 17.27 -9.15 43.72
N ARG A 13 16.28 -9.71 43.02
CA ARG A 13 16.31 -9.83 41.56
C ARG A 13 16.39 -8.43 40.95
N PRO A 14 17.22 -8.20 39.91
CA PRO A 14 17.16 -6.97 39.15
C PRO A 14 15.78 -6.84 38.52
N GLN A 15 15.19 -5.64 38.60
CA GLN A 15 13.96 -5.32 37.90
C GLN A 15 14.28 -5.29 36.40
N ALA A 16 13.58 -6.11 35.60
CA ALA A 16 13.70 -6.06 34.16
C ALA A 16 13.34 -4.65 33.67
N PRO A 17 14.03 -4.09 32.65
CA PRO A 17 13.66 -2.81 32.08
C PRO A 17 12.21 -2.87 31.63
N ALA A 18 11.45 -1.79 31.91
CA ALA A 18 10.07 -1.68 31.47
C ALA A 18 10.02 -1.92 29.95
N ALA A 19 9.18 -2.86 29.52
CA ALA A 19 8.93 -3.07 28.10
C ALA A 19 8.52 -1.73 27.48
N PRO A 20 8.99 -1.41 26.26
CA PRO A 20 8.58 -0.17 25.60
C PRO A 20 7.06 -0.17 25.53
N VAL A 21 6.45 0.89 26.05
CA VAL A 21 5.02 1.11 25.96
C VAL A 21 4.73 1.35 24.48
N LEU A 22 4.36 0.30 23.75
CA LEU A 22 3.76 0.47 22.44
C LEU A 22 2.46 1.25 22.67
N ALA A 23 2.33 2.37 21.97
CA ALA A 23 1.22 3.29 22.12
C ALA A 23 -0.12 2.58 21.82
N GLY A 24 -1.10 2.73 22.71
CA GLY A 24 -2.50 2.35 22.51
C GLY A 24 -2.84 0.86 22.73
N ALA A 25 -4.06 0.60 23.20
CA ALA A 25 -4.62 -0.76 23.17
C ALA A 25 -4.77 -1.22 21.71
N PRO A 26 -4.56 -2.51 21.39
CA PRO A 26 -4.68 -3.01 20.02
C PRO A 26 -6.08 -2.70 19.47
N GLN A 27 -6.12 -2.03 18.32
CA GLN A 27 -7.39 -1.74 17.65
C GLN A 27 -8.04 -3.05 17.20
N ARG A 28 -9.35 -3.20 17.45
CA ARG A 28 -10.11 -4.31 16.90
C ARG A 28 -10.40 -4.04 15.42
N PRO A 29 -10.25 -5.03 14.53
CA PRO A 29 -10.70 -4.91 13.16
C PRO A 29 -12.20 -4.61 13.11
N VAL A 30 -12.58 -3.66 12.28
CA VAL A 30 -13.97 -3.30 11.97
C VAL A 30 -14.17 -3.30 10.46
N PRO A 31 -15.41 -3.36 9.94
CA PRO A 31 -15.66 -3.42 8.51
C PRO A 31 -14.95 -2.31 7.72
N LEU A 32 -14.47 -2.65 6.53
CA LEU A 32 -13.92 -1.69 5.57
C LEU A 32 -15.03 -0.76 5.07
N THR A 33 -14.74 0.53 4.92
CA THR A 33 -15.66 1.48 4.29
C THR A 33 -14.88 2.53 3.50
N ALA A 34 -15.48 3.09 2.45
CA ALA A 34 -14.89 4.17 1.67
C ALA A 34 -14.56 5.39 2.55
N GLN A 35 -15.39 5.68 3.57
CA GLN A 35 -15.14 6.74 4.53
C GLN A 35 -13.83 6.52 5.30
N ARG A 36 -13.54 5.29 5.75
CA ARG A 36 -12.28 5.00 6.47
C ARG A 36 -11.04 5.17 5.58
N VAL A 37 -11.15 4.86 4.30
CA VAL A 37 -10.11 5.13 3.30
C VAL A 37 -9.95 6.65 3.13
N GLY A 38 -11.04 7.39 2.92
CA GLY A 38 -11.03 8.85 2.82
C GLY A 38 -10.45 9.53 4.05
N ASP A 39 -10.77 9.04 5.25
CA ASP A 39 -10.23 9.55 6.51
C ASP A 39 -8.70 9.34 6.59
N ASP A 40 -8.18 8.20 6.11
CA ASP A 40 -6.72 7.98 6.02
C ASP A 40 -6.05 8.97 5.07
N LEU A 41 -6.63 9.18 3.89
CA LEU A 41 -6.12 10.15 2.91
C LEU A 41 -6.15 11.59 3.47
N ALA A 42 -7.24 11.96 4.14
CA ALA A 42 -7.40 13.27 4.78
C ALA A 42 -6.37 13.49 5.90
N ARG A 43 -6.14 12.49 6.76
CA ARG A 43 -5.11 12.56 7.83
C ARG A 43 -3.71 12.80 7.29
N ARG A 44 -3.41 12.33 6.07
CA ARG A 44 -2.12 12.51 5.39
C ARG A 44 -2.03 13.83 4.61
N GLY A 45 -3.11 14.61 4.57
CA GLY A 45 -3.19 15.84 3.78
C GLY A 45 -3.26 15.59 2.26
N TYR A 46 -3.64 14.39 1.84
CA TYR A 46 -3.79 14.07 0.43
C TYR A 46 -5.09 14.66 -0.13
N ARG A 47 -5.01 15.17 -1.36
CA ARG A 47 -6.18 15.67 -2.09
C ARG A 47 -6.85 14.50 -2.82
N PHE A 48 -8.11 14.27 -2.52
CA PHE A 48 -8.95 13.28 -3.20
C PHE A 48 -10.34 13.86 -3.46
N ARG A 49 -11.10 13.16 -4.29
CA ARG A 49 -12.52 13.39 -4.53
C ARG A 49 -13.25 12.04 -4.48
N ILE A 50 -14.56 12.11 -4.37
CA ILE A 50 -15.46 10.98 -4.60
C ILE A 50 -16.04 11.20 -6.00
N ASP A 51 -15.98 10.19 -6.86
CA ASP A 51 -16.60 10.27 -8.19
C ASP A 51 -18.08 9.83 -8.17
N ASP A 52 -18.71 9.82 -9.34
CA ASP A 52 -20.16 9.62 -9.47
C ASP A 52 -20.59 8.20 -9.03
N ASP A 53 -19.66 7.26 -9.03
CA ASP A 53 -19.88 5.86 -8.60
C ASP A 53 -19.60 5.67 -7.10
N GLY A 54 -19.16 6.73 -6.39
CA GLY A 54 -18.84 6.70 -4.97
C GLY A 54 -17.40 6.29 -4.67
N ASP A 55 -16.55 6.13 -5.69
CA ASP A 55 -15.17 5.71 -5.50
C ASP A 55 -14.28 6.89 -5.10
N VAL A 56 -13.36 6.60 -4.18
CA VAL A 56 -12.35 7.57 -3.77
C VAL A 56 -11.26 7.63 -4.83
N THR A 57 -10.96 8.83 -5.32
CA THR A 57 -10.00 9.00 -6.42
C THR A 57 -9.15 10.26 -6.25
N GLY A 58 -7.90 10.21 -6.71
CA GLY A 58 -6.96 11.32 -6.61
C GLY A 58 -5.76 11.17 -7.54
N THR A 59 -4.78 12.05 -7.37
CA THR A 59 -3.58 12.09 -8.22
C THR A 59 -2.32 12.07 -7.36
N TRP A 60 -1.39 11.16 -7.68
CA TRP A 60 -0.09 11.01 -7.03
C TRP A 60 1.01 10.92 -8.07
N ASP A 61 2.03 11.77 -7.96
CA ASP A 61 3.15 11.89 -8.91
C ASP A 61 2.68 12.03 -10.38
N GLY A 62 1.60 12.80 -10.57
CA GLY A 62 0.96 12.99 -11.88
C GLY A 62 0.09 11.83 -12.36
N ASN A 63 0.14 10.68 -11.69
CA ASN A 63 -0.62 9.48 -12.05
C ASN A 63 -1.99 9.47 -11.37
N ARG A 64 -2.99 8.89 -12.04
CA ARG A 64 -4.35 8.80 -11.50
C ARG A 64 -4.48 7.56 -10.63
N PHE A 65 -5.12 7.69 -9.47
CA PHE A 65 -5.40 6.57 -8.58
C PHE A 65 -6.88 6.49 -8.21
N TRP A 66 -7.33 5.26 -7.98
CA TRP A 66 -8.63 4.92 -7.40
C TRP A 66 -8.42 4.00 -6.20
N PHE A 67 -9.26 4.17 -5.18
CA PHE A 67 -9.35 3.31 -4.01
C PHE A 67 -10.73 2.68 -4.01
N LEU A 68 -10.80 1.49 -4.62
CA LEU A 68 -12.04 0.78 -4.88
C LEU A 68 -12.33 -0.16 -3.71
N LEU A 69 -13.60 -0.23 -3.32
CA LEU A 69 -14.11 -1.31 -2.49
C LEU A 69 -14.80 -2.29 -3.44
N LEU A 70 -14.32 -3.54 -3.44
CA LEU A 70 -14.79 -4.60 -4.33
C LEU A 70 -15.27 -5.80 -3.50
N GLY A 71 -15.94 -6.74 -4.16
CA GLY A 71 -16.53 -7.91 -3.49
C GLY A 71 -18.04 -7.71 -3.28
N ASP A 72 -18.72 -8.78 -2.86
CA ASP A 72 -20.18 -8.75 -2.65
C ASP A 72 -20.57 -7.96 -1.38
N HIS A 73 -19.59 -7.64 -0.53
CA HIS A 73 -19.75 -6.96 0.74
C HIS A 73 -18.81 -5.75 0.89
N ASP A 74 -18.28 -5.22 -0.23
CA ASP A 74 -17.34 -4.11 -0.25
C ASP A 74 -16.09 -4.35 0.63
N GLU A 75 -15.66 -5.61 0.71
CA GLU A 75 -14.68 -6.11 1.66
C GLU A 75 -13.23 -6.10 1.15
N ILE A 76 -13.03 -5.95 -0.17
CA ILE A 76 -11.70 -5.93 -0.78
C ILE A 76 -11.30 -4.47 -1.04
N LEU A 77 -10.23 -4.01 -0.38
CA LEU A 77 -9.62 -2.72 -0.70
C LEU A 77 -8.66 -2.90 -1.87
N GLN A 78 -8.93 -2.24 -2.99
CA GLN A 78 -8.01 -2.15 -4.11
C GLN A 78 -7.48 -0.73 -4.29
N VAL A 79 -6.16 -0.59 -4.26
CA VAL A 79 -5.45 0.63 -4.65
C VAL A 79 -4.98 0.45 -6.08
N ARG A 80 -5.61 1.12 -7.04
CA ARG A 80 -5.31 1.02 -8.47
C ARG A 80 -4.78 2.34 -9.00
N GLY A 81 -3.59 2.31 -9.57
CA GLY A 81 -3.01 3.42 -10.33
C GLY A 81 -3.12 3.19 -11.83
N ARG A 82 -3.36 4.26 -12.59
CA ARG A 82 -3.13 4.37 -14.03
C ARG A 82 -1.98 5.32 -14.26
N TRP A 83 -0.96 4.86 -14.98
CA TRP A 83 0.15 5.70 -15.40
C TRP A 83 -0.35 6.83 -16.32
N ALA A 84 0.13 8.05 -16.11
CA ALA A 84 -0.28 9.20 -16.91
C ALA A 84 0.42 9.28 -18.28
N GLY A 85 1.53 8.55 -18.45
CA GLY A 85 2.28 8.54 -19.69
C GLY A 85 1.64 7.70 -20.79
N ALA A 86 2.25 7.76 -21.97
CA ALA A 86 1.86 7.00 -23.15
C ALA A 86 2.98 6.03 -23.57
N VAL A 87 2.61 4.85 -24.04
CA VAL A 87 3.56 3.86 -24.55
C VAL A 87 3.68 4.04 -26.06
N SER A 88 4.84 4.51 -26.54
CA SER A 88 5.11 4.60 -27.97
C SER A 88 5.21 3.20 -28.60
N SER A 89 4.95 3.11 -29.90
CA SER A 89 5.07 1.85 -30.66
C SER A 89 6.48 1.25 -30.56
N ARG A 90 7.51 2.11 -30.50
CA ARG A 90 8.92 1.71 -30.33
C ARG A 90 9.20 1.14 -28.94
N ALA A 91 8.63 1.73 -27.88
CA ALA A 91 8.84 1.28 -26.50
C ALA A 91 7.99 0.05 -26.12
N ARG A 92 6.97 -0.29 -26.92
CA ARG A 92 5.96 -1.33 -26.61
C ARG A 92 6.56 -2.65 -26.13
N LEU A 93 7.52 -3.23 -26.86
CA LEU A 93 8.11 -4.51 -26.47
C LEU A 93 8.91 -4.42 -25.17
N ALA A 94 9.67 -3.34 -24.97
CA ALA A 94 10.44 -3.12 -23.75
C ALA A 94 9.52 -2.94 -22.53
N VAL A 95 8.42 -2.20 -22.69
CA VAL A 95 7.42 -2.00 -21.64
C VAL A 95 6.73 -3.31 -21.27
N LEU A 96 6.32 -4.12 -22.26
CA LEU A 96 5.70 -5.43 -22.00
C LEU A 96 6.66 -6.38 -21.27
N GLN A 97 7.95 -6.34 -21.62
CA GLN A 97 8.97 -7.10 -20.90
C GLN A 97 9.11 -6.60 -19.45
N ALA A 98 9.17 -5.29 -19.22
CA ALA A 98 9.25 -4.70 -17.89
C ALA A 98 8.04 -5.06 -17.00
N VAL A 99 6.83 -5.09 -17.57
CA VAL A 99 5.61 -5.56 -16.88
C VAL A 99 5.77 -7.02 -16.42
N ASN A 100 6.24 -7.90 -17.31
CA ASN A 100 6.44 -9.32 -16.98
C ASN A 100 7.54 -9.51 -15.93
N ASP A 101 8.65 -8.80 -16.07
CA ASP A 101 9.78 -8.86 -15.14
C ASP A 101 9.38 -8.36 -13.75
N TRP A 102 8.62 -7.26 -13.69
CA TRP A 102 8.10 -6.74 -12.42
C TRP A 102 7.26 -7.77 -11.67
N ASN A 103 6.25 -8.33 -12.34
CA ASN A 103 5.36 -9.34 -11.75
C ASN A 103 6.09 -10.62 -11.36
N ARG A 104 7.18 -10.98 -12.07
CA ARG A 104 7.99 -12.16 -11.73
C ARG A 104 8.84 -11.94 -10.49
N GLU A 105 9.36 -10.73 -10.29
CA GLU A 105 10.39 -10.43 -9.30
C GLU A 105 9.85 -9.81 -8.01
N ARG A 106 8.64 -9.24 -8.04
CA ARG A 106 8.06 -8.50 -6.92
C ARG A 106 6.67 -9.02 -6.59
N ILE A 107 6.38 -9.02 -5.28
CA ILE A 107 5.05 -9.37 -4.78
C ILE A 107 4.05 -8.24 -5.12
N TRP A 108 4.49 -6.98 -5.04
CA TRP A 108 3.63 -5.81 -5.24
C TRP A 108 4.27 -4.73 -6.12
N PRO A 109 3.44 -3.95 -6.84
CA PRO A 109 2.04 -4.25 -7.18
C PRO A 109 1.95 -5.32 -8.26
N LYS A 110 0.74 -5.86 -8.48
CA LYS A 110 0.42 -6.52 -9.75
C LYS A 110 0.34 -5.44 -10.83
N VAL A 111 1.02 -5.64 -11.95
CA VAL A 111 1.03 -4.69 -13.06
C VAL A 111 0.51 -5.31 -14.34
N TYR A 112 -0.15 -4.51 -15.17
CA TYR A 112 -0.70 -4.98 -16.44
C TYR A 112 -0.93 -3.82 -17.40
N VAL A 113 -1.21 -4.18 -18.65
CA VAL A 113 -1.57 -3.26 -19.72
C VAL A 113 -3.00 -3.47 -20.17
N ARG A 114 -3.63 -2.42 -20.68
CA ARG A 114 -4.93 -2.46 -21.37
C ARG A 114 -4.85 -1.65 -22.66
N GLU A 115 -5.53 -2.12 -23.70
CA GLU A 115 -5.79 -1.27 -24.87
C GLU A 115 -6.91 -0.29 -24.51
N GLU A 116 -6.63 0.99 -24.69
CA GLU A 116 -7.56 2.12 -24.59
C GLU A 116 -7.55 2.87 -25.94
N ASP A 117 -8.48 3.82 -26.11
CA ASP A 117 -8.63 4.58 -27.37
C ASP A 117 -7.32 5.27 -27.80
N ASP A 118 -6.53 5.73 -26.82
CA ASP A 118 -5.26 6.43 -27.03
C ASP A 118 -4.03 5.49 -27.08
N GLY A 119 -4.26 4.17 -27.09
CA GLY A 119 -3.21 3.15 -27.16
C GLY A 119 -3.05 2.34 -25.87
N LEU A 120 -1.83 1.89 -25.59
CA LEU A 120 -1.58 0.96 -24.49
C LEU A 120 -1.44 1.71 -23.16
N ALA A 121 -2.42 1.53 -22.27
CA ALA A 121 -2.43 2.08 -20.93
C ALA A 121 -1.82 1.11 -19.91
N LEU A 122 -1.09 1.65 -18.94
CA LEU A 122 -0.41 0.88 -17.90
C LEU A 122 -1.10 1.06 -16.54
N TYR A 123 -1.30 -0.07 -15.87
CA TYR A 123 -1.95 -0.15 -14.58
C TYR A 123 -1.09 -0.88 -13.56
N ALA A 124 -1.22 -0.45 -12.32
CA ALA A 124 -0.62 -1.09 -11.15
C ALA A 124 -1.68 -1.19 -10.06
N GLU A 125 -1.86 -2.36 -9.45
CA GLU A 125 -2.83 -2.54 -8.38
C GLU A 125 -2.30 -3.41 -7.22
N VAL A 126 -2.68 -3.02 -6.01
CA VAL A 126 -2.59 -3.84 -4.79
C VAL A 126 -4.01 -4.04 -4.30
N SER A 127 -4.40 -5.29 -4.07
CA SER A 127 -5.71 -5.65 -3.51
C SER A 127 -5.52 -6.46 -2.24
N VAL A 128 -6.26 -6.12 -1.19
CA VAL A 128 -6.26 -6.85 0.08
C VAL A 128 -7.70 -7.11 0.49
N ASP A 129 -7.99 -8.37 0.78
CA ASP A 129 -9.27 -8.83 1.29
C ASP A 129 -9.34 -8.57 2.81
N PHE A 130 -10.37 -7.81 3.21
CA PHE A 130 -10.70 -7.48 4.59
C PHE A 130 -12.10 -7.99 4.97
N GLU A 131 -12.52 -9.16 4.47
CA GLU A 131 -13.78 -9.84 4.83
C GLU A 131 -14.04 -9.85 6.34
N HIS A 132 -12.98 -10.04 7.14
CA HIS A 132 -13.05 -10.10 8.61
C HIS A 132 -12.79 -8.75 9.31
N GLY A 133 -12.81 -7.65 8.56
CA GLY A 133 -12.50 -6.30 9.00
C GLY A 133 -11.02 -5.95 8.95
N ALA A 134 -10.74 -4.65 9.10
CA ALA A 134 -9.41 -4.07 9.13
C ALA A 134 -9.27 -3.07 10.27
N THR A 135 -8.07 -2.89 10.82
CA THR A 135 -7.71 -1.71 11.62
C THR A 135 -7.38 -0.53 10.71
N ASP A 136 -7.38 0.69 11.24
CA ASP A 136 -7.02 1.86 10.44
C ASP A 136 -5.56 1.80 9.98
N ASP A 137 -4.67 1.24 10.81
CA ASP A 137 -3.26 1.01 10.45
C ASP A 137 -3.11 0.01 9.30
N GLN A 138 -3.97 -1.01 9.22
CA GLN A 138 -3.96 -1.96 8.10
C GLN A 138 -4.42 -1.30 6.80
N ILE A 139 -5.49 -0.50 6.85
CA ILE A 139 -5.94 0.30 5.69
C ILE A 139 -4.82 1.25 5.25
N ALA A 140 -4.23 1.98 6.20
CA ALA A 140 -3.13 2.90 6.00
C ALA A 140 -1.91 2.23 5.36
N ALA A 141 -1.56 1.02 5.81
CA ALA A 141 -0.48 0.23 5.25
C ALA A 141 -0.77 -0.19 3.80
N THR A 142 -1.99 -0.66 3.53
CA THR A 142 -2.42 -1.05 2.16
C THR A 142 -2.40 0.14 1.22
N VAL A 143 -2.97 1.28 1.62
CA VAL A 143 -2.94 2.55 0.87
C VAL A 143 -1.51 2.96 0.56
N SER A 144 -0.63 2.95 1.56
CA SER A 144 0.78 3.35 1.37
C SER A 144 1.51 2.38 0.45
N CYS A 145 1.31 1.07 0.64
CA CYS A 145 1.91 0.04 -0.21
C CYS A 145 1.50 0.24 -1.66
N GLY A 146 0.19 0.37 -1.92
CA GLY A 146 -0.34 0.57 -3.28
C GLY A 146 0.21 1.83 -3.95
N LEU A 147 0.16 2.98 -3.28
CA LEU A 147 0.66 4.24 -3.83
C LEU A 147 2.16 4.19 -4.12
N VAL A 148 2.98 3.79 -3.14
CA VAL A 148 4.44 3.83 -3.25
C VAL A 148 4.94 2.83 -4.29
N THR A 149 4.44 1.60 -4.24
CA THR A 149 4.95 0.55 -5.12
C THR A 149 4.45 0.73 -6.57
N ALA A 150 3.25 1.29 -6.77
CA ALA A 150 2.80 1.72 -8.10
C ALA A 150 3.64 2.87 -8.65
N ALA A 151 3.93 3.89 -7.83
CA ALA A 151 4.79 5.01 -8.25
C ALA A 151 6.20 4.53 -8.65
N GLN A 152 6.78 3.56 -7.92
CA GLN A 152 8.05 2.94 -8.28
C GLN A 152 8.00 2.25 -9.64
N PHE A 153 6.94 1.47 -9.90
CA PHE A 153 6.76 0.83 -11.20
C PHE A 153 6.63 1.87 -12.31
N PHE A 154 5.77 2.87 -12.12
CA PHE A 154 5.53 3.95 -13.08
C PHE A 154 6.79 4.78 -13.38
N ALA A 155 7.62 5.06 -12.38
CA ALA A 155 8.90 5.70 -12.59
C ALA A 155 9.84 4.82 -13.43
N SER A 156 9.88 3.50 -13.17
CA SER A 156 10.74 2.58 -13.91
C SER A 156 10.38 2.46 -15.39
N VAL A 157 9.07 2.43 -15.72
CA VAL A 157 8.61 2.39 -17.11
C VAL A 157 8.71 3.74 -17.79
N GLY A 158 8.56 4.84 -17.05
CA GLY A 158 8.72 6.19 -17.60
C GLY A 158 10.10 6.41 -18.25
N VAL A 159 11.16 5.86 -17.66
CA VAL A 159 12.52 5.89 -18.23
C VAL A 159 12.60 5.18 -19.58
N LEU A 160 11.82 4.12 -19.81
CA LEU A 160 11.81 3.37 -21.06
C LEU A 160 11.05 4.08 -22.19
N THR A 161 10.21 5.06 -21.83
CA THR A 161 9.32 5.76 -22.75
C THR A 161 9.76 7.19 -23.06
N SER A 162 10.65 7.77 -22.24
CA SER A 162 11.24 9.08 -22.53
C SER A 162 12.13 8.97 -23.76
N ASP A 163 11.80 9.71 -24.81
CA ASP A 163 12.71 9.85 -25.96
C ASP A 163 13.96 10.63 -25.50
N PRO A 164 15.17 10.23 -25.89
CA PRO A 164 16.41 10.91 -25.49
C PRO A 164 16.58 12.33 -26.09
N GLU A 165 15.61 12.85 -26.84
CA GLU A 165 15.69 14.17 -27.50
C GLU A 165 14.43 15.05 -27.26
N SER A 166 13.95 15.12 -26.01
CA SER A 166 12.98 16.16 -25.58
C SER A 166 13.64 17.22 -24.70
#